data_AF-A0A060N3D2-F1
#
_entry.id   AF-A0A060N3D2-F1
#
_cell.length_a   1.000
_cell.length_b   1.000
_cell.length_c   1.000
_cell.angle_alpha   90.00
_cell.angle_beta   90.00
_cell.angle_gamma   90.00
#
_symmetry.space_group_name_H-M   'P 1'
#
loop_
_entity.id
_entity.type
_entity.pdbx_description
1 polymer ?
#
loop_
_entity_poly.entity_id
_entity_poly.type
_entity_poly.pdbx_seq_one_letter_code
_entity_poly.pdbx_strand_id
1 'polypeptide(L)'
;MYIYKIQTEWYNEELKDYIYGSTHIISNKKYTHEEFTVLCEEARNSLGNDTWDIDKYLIEKYDFKYMSIEASFEYDPYEDE
;
A
#
# COMPACT_ATOMS: atom_id res chain seq x y z
N MET A 1 -7.66 -5.03 -14.33
CA MET A 1 -7.58 -4.63 -12.92
C MET A 1 -6.21 -5.01 -12.42
N TYR A 2 -5.45 -4.05 -11.89
CA TYR A 2 -4.08 -4.23 -11.41
C TYR A 2 -4.05 -4.11 -9.90
N ILE A 3 -3.25 -4.94 -9.25
CA ILE A 3 -3.17 -5.07 -7.80
C ILE A 3 -1.86 -4.42 -7.34
N TYR A 4 -1.96 -3.65 -6.26
CA TYR A 4 -0.84 -2.97 -5.64
C TYR A 4 -0.83 -3.25 -4.15
N LYS A 5 0.36 -3.47 -3.60
CA LYS A 5 0.58 -3.66 -2.17
C LYS A 5 1.23 -2.41 -1.61
N ILE A 6 0.63 -1.85 -0.57
CA ILE A 6 1.24 -0.79 0.25
C ILE A 6 1.77 -1.46 1.50
N GLN A 7 3.03 -1.19 1.82
CA GLN A 7 3.63 -1.56 3.11
C GLN A 7 3.76 -0.28 3.94
N THR A 8 3.19 -0.32 5.14
CA THR A 8 3.28 0.76 6.13
C THR A 8 4.05 0.26 7.34
N GLU A 9 4.81 1.15 7.97
CA GLU A 9 5.48 0.88 9.23
C GLU A 9 5.15 2.00 10.20
N TRP A 10 4.96 1.65 11.47
CA TRP A 10 4.82 2.64 12.53
C TRP A 10 5.62 2.20 13.75
N TYR A 11 6.29 3.17 14.37
CA TYR A 11 6.98 2.93 15.63
C TYR A 11 5.96 2.86 16.76
N ASN A 12 5.93 1.74 17.47
CA ASN A 12 5.12 1.57 18.67
C ASN A 12 5.97 1.87 19.90
N GLU A 13 5.66 2.98 20.58
CA GLU A 13 6.38 3.45 21.77
C GLU A 13 6.31 2.46 22.96
N GLU A 14 5.24 1.68 23.10
CA GLU A 14 5.07 0.72 24.19
C GLU A 14 5.95 -0.52 24.00
N LEU A 15 6.03 -1.02 22.76
CA LEU A 15 6.89 -2.14 22.38
C LEU A 15 8.34 -1.71 22.14
N LYS A 16 8.58 -0.41 21.96
CA LYS A 16 9.83 0.17 21.48
C LYS A 16 10.31 -0.46 20.16
N ASP A 17 9.37 -0.82 19.31
CA ASP A 17 9.61 -1.56 18.07
C ASP A 17 8.70 -1.07 16.95
N TYR A 18 9.06 -1.38 15.70
CA TYR A 18 8.24 -1.10 14.54
C TYR A 18 7.22 -2.21 14.32
N ILE A 19 5.98 -1.81 14.06
CA ILE A 19 4.95 -2.74 13.60
C ILE A 19 4.70 -2.45 12.11
N TYR A 20 4.53 -3.52 11.35
CA TYR A 20 4.37 -3.50 9.90
C TYR A 20 2.93 -3.85 9.52
N GLY A 21 2.34 -3.06 8.64
CA GLY A 21 1.05 -3.29 8.02
C GLY A 21 1.19 -3.48 6.52
N SER A 22 0.28 -4.24 5.92
CA SER A 22 0.16 -4.26 4.47
C SER A 22 -1.29 -4.22 4.00
N THR A 23 -1.56 -3.35 3.04
CA THR A 23 -2.88 -3.18 2.44
C THR A 23 -2.77 -3.42 0.94
N HIS A 24 -3.74 -4.14 0.38
CA HIS A 24 -3.85 -4.34 -1.06
C HIS A 24 -4.95 -3.44 -1.63
N ILE A 25 -4.60 -2.69 -2.67
CA ILE A 25 -5.52 -1.83 -3.41
C ILE A 25 -5.50 -2.20 -4.89
N ILE A 26 -6.58 -1.88 -5.58
CA ILE A 26 -6.76 -2.17 -7.00
C ILE A 26 -6.97 -0.90 -7.80
N SER A 27 -6.48 -0.89 -9.04
CA SER A 27 -6.72 0.18 -10.01
C SER A 27 -7.05 -0.41 -11.38
N ASN A 28 -7.87 0.33 -12.14
CA ASN A 28 -8.12 0.02 -13.55
C ASN A 28 -6.96 0.47 -14.45
N LYS A 29 -6.22 1.50 -14.03
CA LYS A 29 -5.01 1.99 -14.69
C LYS A 29 -3.80 1.16 -14.25
N LYS A 30 -2.96 0.79 -15.22
CA LYS A 30 -1.64 0.19 -14.96
C LYS A 30 -0.65 1.31 -14.63
N TYR A 31 -0.05 1.20 -13.46
CA TYR A 31 1.14 1.94 -13.03
C TYR A 31 2.36 1.02 -13.07
N THR A 32 3.50 1.56 -13.47
CA THR A 32 4.81 0.94 -13.23
C THR A 32 5.15 0.96 -11.74
N HIS A 33 6.19 0.24 -11.35
CA HIS A 33 6.70 0.28 -9.98
C HIS A 33 7.11 1.72 -9.59
N GLU A 34 7.87 2.39 -10.45
CA GLU A 34 8.35 3.77 -10.22
C GLU A 34 7.18 4.75 -10.08
N GLU A 35 6.19 4.69 -10.96
CA GLU A 35 5.00 5.54 -10.89
C GLU A 35 4.23 5.32 -9.58
N PHE A 36 4.04 4.06 -9.19
CA PHE A 36 3.33 3.73 -7.96
C PHE A 36 4.10 4.18 -6.70
N THR A 37 5.43 4.06 -6.71
CA THR A 37 6.29 4.56 -5.63
C THR A 37 6.16 6.07 -5.46
N VAL A 38 6.18 6.83 -6.57
CA VAL A 38 5.99 8.29 -6.53
C VAL A 38 4.64 8.65 -5.92
N LEU A 39 3.56 7.94 -6.27
CA LEU A 39 2.23 8.16 -5.68
C LEU A 39 2.21 7.89 -4.16
N CYS A 40 2.90 6.84 -3.71
CA CYS A 40 3.04 6.54 -2.29
C CYS A 40 3.85 7.62 -1.55
N GLU A 41 4.90 8.17 -2.16
CA GLU A 41 5.68 9.27 -1.59
C GLU A 41 4.89 10.58 -1.54
N GLU A 42 4.10 10.89 -2.57
CA GLU A 42 3.16 12.03 -2.55
C GLU A 42 2.15 11.90 -1.41
N ALA A 43 1.60 10.70 -1.20
CA ALA A 43 0.71 10.41 -0.09
C ALA A 43 1.39 10.64 1.27
N ARG A 44 2.61 10.10 1.46
CA ARG A 44 3.41 10.28 2.68
C ARG A 44 3.69 11.75 2.96
N ASN A 45 4.12 12.52 1.96
CA ASN A 45 4.41 13.94 2.12
C ASN A 45 3.15 14.76 2.47
N SER A 46 1.98 14.34 2.00
CA SER A 46 0.70 14.98 2.30
C SER A 46 0.18 14.65 3.71
N LEU A 47 0.37 13.41 4.16
CA LEU A 47 -0.14 12.90 5.44
C LEU A 47 0.83 13.16 6.62
N GLY A 48 2.11 13.38 6.35
CA GLY A 48 3.14 13.60 7.38
C GLY A 48 3.63 12.29 7.99
N ASN A 49 3.89 12.27 9.30
CA ASN A 49 4.44 11.10 10.00
C ASN A 49 3.45 9.92 10.11
N ASP A 50 2.17 10.12 9.80
CA ASP A 50 1.15 9.08 9.88
C ASP A 50 0.96 8.42 8.50
N THR A 51 1.62 7.28 8.30
CA THR A 51 1.60 6.55 7.03
C THR A 51 0.42 5.60 6.90
N TRP A 52 -0.47 5.52 7.90
CA TRP A 52 -1.60 4.59 7.93
C TRP A 52 -2.63 4.84 6.83
N ASP A 53 -2.81 6.10 6.41
CA ASP A 53 -3.86 6.51 5.47
C ASP A 53 -3.39 6.60 4.00
N ILE A 54 -2.22 6.04 3.65
CA ILE A 54 -1.71 6.08 2.25
C ILE A 54 -2.72 5.44 1.28
N ASP A 55 -3.26 4.29 1.64
CA ASP A 55 -4.28 3.57 0.87
C ASP A 55 -5.53 4.45 0.64
N LYS A 56 -6.03 5.09 1.68
CA LYS A 56 -7.17 5.99 1.62
C LYS A 56 -6.88 7.21 0.75
N TYR A 57 -5.71 7.82 0.88
CA TYR A 57 -5.29 8.92 0.02
C TYR A 57 -5.28 8.50 -1.45
N LEU A 58 -4.73 7.32 -1.78
CA LEU A 58 -4.71 6.81 -3.15
C LEU A 58 -6.11 6.53 -3.69
N ILE A 59 -7.03 6.01 -2.86
CA ILE A 59 -8.42 5.79 -3.22
C ILE A 59 -9.14 7.11 -3.52
N GLU A 60 -8.98 8.12 -2.66
CA GLU A 60 -9.67 9.41 -2.81
C GLU A 60 -9.13 10.24 -3.98
N LYS A 61 -7.83 10.14 -4.29
CA LYS A 61 -7.17 11.01 -5.27
C LYS A 61 -6.93 10.38 -6.63
N TYR A 62 -6.75 9.06 -6.70
CA TYR A 62 -6.29 8.38 -7.93
C TYR A 62 -7.21 7.21 -8.36
N ASP A 63 -8.46 7.18 -7.89
CA ASP A 63 -9.50 6.20 -8.25
C ASP A 63 -9.08 4.73 -8.01
N PHE A 64 -8.22 4.52 -7.00
CA PHE A 64 -7.99 3.19 -6.48
C PHE A 64 -9.20 2.72 -5.69
N LYS A 65 -9.28 1.41 -5.45
CA LYS A 65 -10.31 0.81 -4.58
C LYS A 65 -9.69 -0.20 -3.64
N TYR A 66 -10.31 -0.38 -2.49
CA TYR A 66 -10.00 -1.49 -1.62
C TYR A 66 -10.26 -2.81 -2.34
N MET A 67 -9.33 -3.74 -2.19
CA MET A 67 -9.61 -5.13 -2.50
C MET A 67 -10.44 -5.70 -1.34
N SER A 68 -11.70 -6.08 -1.58
CA SER A 68 -12.44 -6.89 -0.61
C SER A 68 -11.72 -8.24 -0.48
N ILE A 69 -11.18 -8.50 0.71
CA ILE A 69 -10.47 -9.74 1.03
C ILE A 69 -11.51 -10.87 1.16
N GLU A 70 -11.99 -11.40 0.04
CA GLU A 70 -12.27 -12.83 -0.03
C GLU A 70 -10.95 -13.48 -0.44
N ALA A 71 -10.13 -13.82 0.56
CA ALA A 71 -8.91 -14.63 0.49
C ALA A 71 -8.30 -14.79 -0.91
N SER A 72 -7.55 -13.79 -1.36
CA SER A 72 -6.76 -13.90 -2.59
C SER A 72 -5.47 -14.66 -2.29
N PHE A 73 -5.31 -15.78 -2.99
CA PHE A 73 -4.08 -16.56 -3.12
C PHE A 73 -2.85 -15.65 -3.19
N GLU A 74 -1.87 -15.95 -2.34
CA GLU A 74 -0.52 -15.41 -2.40
C GLU A 74 0.12 -15.94 -3.70
N TYR A 75 0.20 -15.09 -4.73
CA TYR A 75 1.11 -15.34 -5.84
C TYR A 75 2.46 -14.79 -5.41
N ASP A 76 3.34 -15.67 -4.94
CA ASP A 76 4.74 -15.37 -4.70
C ASP A 76 5.51 -15.51 -6.03
N PRO A 77 5.97 -14.41 -6.66
CA PRO A 77 6.81 -14.47 -7.85
C PRO A 77 8.24 -14.97 -7.57
N TYR A 78 8.57 -15.26 -6.30
CA TYR A 78 9.88 -15.76 -5.85
C TYR A 78 9.83 -17.23 -5.37
N GLU A 79 8.71 -17.96 -5.54
CA GLU A 79 8.64 -19.40 -5.23
C GLU A 79 9.37 -20.31 -6.26
N ASP A 80 10.06 -19.72 -7.25
CA ASP A 80 10.92 -20.42 -8.22
C ASP A 80 12.42 -20.13 -8.00
N GLU A 81 12.89 -20.09 -6.73
CA GLU A 81 14.32 -20.30 -6.38
C GLU A 81 14.53 -21.41 -5.34
#